data_AF-A0A365T418-F1
#
_entry.id   AF-A0A365T418-F1
#
_cell.length_a   1.000
_cell.length_b   1.000
_cell.length_c   1.000
_cell.angle_alpha   90.00
_cell.angle_beta   90.00
_cell.angle_gamma   90.00
#
_symmetry.space_group_name_H-M   'P 1'
#
loop_
_entity.id
_entity.type
_entity.pdbx_description
1 polymer ?
#
loop_
_entity_poly.entity_id
_entity_poly.type
_entity_poly.pdbx_seq_one_letter_code
_entity_poly.pdbx_strand_id
1 'polypeptide(L)'
;MGEGNTTQLSVGERVIDVEDDDPNQAVVVWRPAEKTIADWEFQTSEGTTTTAETNPEYPTDTQLVVVAFETALDEYWDGWLEAEPADLFEGIRENGVHQYGFPESRLAPASEATASTQRDETGTEEEVALPKEFPEIAERLEQSGFDVAYDAGEEVLRVEKHSVEHAIEHDGTIRGKNGMKQRVKVIVDRFL
;
A
#
# COMPACT_ATOMS: atom_id res chain seq x y z
N MET A 1 -5.34 -14.74 32.56
CA MET A 1 -4.52 -15.33 31.49
C MET A 1 -5.13 -14.84 30.20
N GLY A 2 -4.47 -13.91 29.51
CA GLY A 2 -4.91 -13.51 28.18
C GLY A 2 -4.50 -14.62 27.23
N GLU A 3 -5.47 -15.34 26.69
CA GLU A 3 -5.26 -16.19 25.53
C GLU A 3 -4.76 -15.26 24.43
N GLY A 4 -3.49 -15.39 24.05
CA GLY A 4 -3.00 -14.73 22.86
C GLY A 4 -3.80 -15.30 21.70
N ASN A 5 -4.67 -14.50 21.11
CA ASN A 5 -5.28 -14.83 19.83
C ASN A 5 -4.12 -14.86 18.82
N THR A 6 -3.44 -15.99 18.70
CA THR A 6 -2.62 -16.28 17.52
C THR A 6 -3.64 -16.40 16.39
N THR A 7 -3.84 -15.33 15.63
CA THR A 7 -4.69 -15.36 14.44
C THR A 7 -4.10 -16.41 13.51
N GLN A 8 -4.75 -17.57 13.47
CA GLN A 8 -4.25 -18.71 12.73
C GLN A 8 -4.49 -18.43 11.24
N LEU A 9 -3.41 -18.11 10.53
CA LEU A 9 -3.46 -17.76 9.12
C LEU A 9 -4.02 -18.92 8.28
N SER A 10 -4.97 -18.60 7.41
CA SER A 10 -5.59 -19.56 6.50
C SER A 10 -5.05 -19.44 5.08
N VAL A 11 -5.06 -20.54 4.32
CA VAL A 11 -4.71 -20.49 2.90
C VAL A 11 -5.74 -19.62 2.15
N GLY A 12 -5.26 -18.78 1.24
CA GLY A 12 -6.02 -17.74 0.54
C GLY A 12 -6.11 -16.42 1.31
N GLU A 13 -5.59 -16.36 2.53
CA GLU A 13 -5.62 -15.13 3.33
C GLU A 13 -4.53 -14.15 2.90
N ARG A 14 -4.89 -12.86 2.85
CA ARG A 14 -3.94 -11.77 2.61
C ARG A 14 -3.20 -11.41 3.89
N VAL A 15 -1.89 -11.34 3.80
CA VAL A 15 -0.98 -11.09 4.91
C VAL A 15 0.07 -10.07 4.52
N ILE A 16 0.70 -9.47 5.52
CA ILE A 16 1.86 -8.59 5.40
C ILE A 16 2.96 -9.04 6.35
N ASP A 17 4.22 -8.72 6.05
CA ASP A 17 5.34 -8.89 6.97
C ASP A 17 5.38 -7.71 7.95
N VAL A 18 5.12 -7.95 9.23
CA VAL A 18 5.09 -6.87 10.25
C VAL A 18 6.47 -6.41 10.68
N GLU A 19 7.53 -7.15 10.30
CA GLU A 19 8.91 -6.73 10.54
C GLU A 19 9.52 -5.98 9.35
N ASP A 20 8.76 -5.83 8.25
CA ASP A 20 9.12 -4.96 7.13
C ASP A 20 8.47 -3.57 7.29
N ASP A 21 9.23 -2.52 7.00
CA ASP A 21 8.81 -1.12 7.17
C ASP A 21 7.88 -0.65 6.01
N ASP A 22 7.99 -1.29 4.84
CA ASP A 22 7.14 -1.05 3.66
C ASP A 22 6.63 -2.40 3.11
N PRO A 23 5.77 -3.11 3.87
CA PRO A 23 5.45 -4.48 3.53
C PRO A 23 4.54 -4.58 2.31
N ASN A 24 4.95 -5.41 1.36
CA ASN A 24 4.11 -5.77 0.23
C ASN A 24 3.05 -6.79 0.65
N GLN A 25 1.82 -6.62 0.16
CA GLN A 25 0.76 -7.60 0.41
C GLN A 25 1.09 -8.94 -0.26
N ALA A 26 0.92 -10.00 0.51
CA ALA A 26 1.11 -11.36 0.05
C ALA A 26 -0.12 -12.23 0.39
N VAL A 27 -0.28 -13.32 -0.35
CA VAL A 27 -1.36 -14.28 -0.15
C VAL A 27 -0.75 -15.57 0.36
N VAL A 28 -1.32 -16.12 1.44
CA VAL A 28 -0.92 -17.43 1.96
C VAL A 28 -1.37 -18.49 0.95
N VAL A 29 -0.41 -19.18 0.34
CA VAL A 29 -0.67 -20.21 -0.67
C VAL A 29 -0.56 -21.62 -0.09
N TRP A 30 0.21 -21.80 0.98
CA TRP A 30 0.38 -23.10 1.62
C TRP A 30 0.88 -22.98 3.06
N ARG A 31 0.27 -23.75 3.97
CA ARG A 31 0.63 -23.80 5.40
C ARG A 31 0.64 -25.24 5.94
N PRO A 32 1.75 -25.95 5.83
CA PRO A 32 1.88 -27.31 6.35
C PRO A 32 2.07 -27.31 7.87
N ALA A 33 1.11 -27.86 8.63
CA ALA A 33 1.14 -27.87 10.10
C ALA A 33 2.33 -28.63 10.73
N GLU A 34 3.00 -29.50 9.96
CA GLU A 34 4.10 -30.33 10.44
C GLU A 34 5.48 -29.84 9.99
N LYS A 35 5.56 -28.77 9.19
CA LYS A 35 6.83 -28.25 8.66
C LYS A 35 7.19 -26.91 9.28
N THR A 36 8.47 -26.78 9.60
CA THR A 36 9.08 -25.52 10.00
C THR A 36 9.82 -24.88 8.84
N ILE A 37 10.26 -23.64 9.02
CA ILE A 37 11.06 -22.94 8.00
C ILE A 37 12.39 -23.63 7.67
N ALA A 38 12.91 -24.48 8.56
CA ALA A 38 14.11 -25.29 8.33
C ALA A 38 13.83 -26.61 7.59
N ASP A 39 12.57 -27.05 7.53
CA ASP A 39 12.17 -28.31 6.90
C ASP A 39 11.70 -28.12 5.45
N TRP A 40 11.48 -26.87 5.02
CA TRP A 40 11.09 -26.55 3.65
C TRP A 40 12.27 -26.21 2.78
N GLU A 41 12.52 -27.11 1.83
CA GLU A 41 13.54 -26.99 0.80
C GLU A 41 12.92 -26.48 -0.51
N PHE A 42 13.59 -25.53 -1.16
CA PHE A 42 13.25 -25.05 -2.50
C PHE A 42 14.50 -24.95 -3.37
N GLN A 43 14.29 -24.98 -4.69
CA GLN A 43 15.39 -24.92 -5.66
C GLN A 43 15.71 -23.47 -6.03
N THR A 44 16.97 -23.10 -5.94
CA THR A 44 17.52 -21.83 -6.44
C THR A 44 18.54 -22.08 -7.54
N SER A 45 19.02 -21.01 -8.17
CA SER A 45 20.10 -21.08 -9.16
C SER A 45 21.42 -21.66 -8.61
N GLU A 46 21.61 -21.63 -7.28
CA GLU A 46 22.82 -22.10 -6.60
C GLU A 46 22.69 -23.54 -6.05
N GLY A 47 21.47 -24.08 -6.02
CA GLY A 47 21.19 -25.43 -5.52
C GLY A 47 19.88 -25.50 -4.74
N THR A 48 19.68 -26.60 -4.02
CA THR A 48 18.58 -26.73 -3.05
C THR A 48 18.97 -26.01 -1.77
N THR A 49 18.08 -25.18 -1.23
CA THR A 49 18.28 -24.46 0.04
C THR A 49 16.96 -24.37 0.81
N THR A 50 17.02 -23.96 2.07
CA THR A 50 15.86 -23.76 2.94
C THR A 50 15.63 -22.29 3.26
N THR A 51 14.41 -21.94 3.67
CA THR A 51 14.08 -20.57 4.09
C THR A 51 14.97 -20.09 5.25
N ALA A 52 15.29 -21.00 6.18
CA ALA A 52 16.17 -20.67 7.30
C ALA A 52 17.62 -20.45 6.89
N GLU A 53 18.11 -21.12 5.84
CA GLU A 53 19.47 -20.88 5.32
C GLU A 53 19.58 -19.55 4.58
N THR A 54 18.55 -19.18 3.81
CA THR A 54 18.53 -17.89 3.11
C THR A 54 18.27 -16.72 4.04
N ASN A 55 17.57 -16.97 5.16
CA ASN A 55 17.20 -15.96 6.16
C ASN A 55 17.68 -16.42 7.55
N PRO A 56 18.98 -16.24 7.87
CA PRO A 56 19.57 -16.71 9.12
C PRO A 56 19.02 -15.98 10.37
N GLU A 57 18.32 -14.85 10.17
CA GLU A 57 17.59 -14.14 11.21
C GLU A 57 16.30 -14.85 11.63
N TYR A 58 15.78 -15.77 10.82
CA TYR A 58 14.54 -16.47 11.13
C TYR A 58 14.77 -17.64 12.11
N PRO A 59 13.89 -17.82 13.11
CA PRO A 59 14.00 -18.94 14.03
C PRO A 59 13.63 -20.26 13.34
N THR A 60 14.61 -21.14 13.16
CA THR A 60 14.51 -22.41 12.39
C THR A 60 13.36 -23.34 12.81
N ASP A 61 12.96 -23.31 14.09
CA ASP A 61 11.95 -24.19 14.68
C ASP A 61 10.51 -23.62 14.61
N THR A 62 10.31 -22.52 13.88
CA THR A 62 9.00 -21.88 13.77
C THR A 62 8.17 -22.43 12.61
N GLN A 63 6.84 -22.29 12.74
CA GLN A 63 5.87 -22.71 11.74
C GLN A 63 6.14 -22.04 10.40
N LEU A 64 6.26 -22.86 9.34
CA LEU A 64 6.37 -22.38 7.96
C LEU A 64 5.01 -21.89 7.46
N VAL A 65 5.02 -20.70 6.87
CA VAL A 65 3.93 -20.19 6.04
C VAL A 65 4.51 -19.83 4.67
N VAL A 66 3.98 -20.42 3.60
CA VAL A 66 4.39 -20.08 2.24
C VAL A 66 3.40 -19.10 1.65
N VAL A 67 3.92 -18.01 1.11
CA VAL A 67 3.16 -16.90 0.53
C VAL A 67 3.64 -16.59 -0.88
N ALA A 68 2.78 -15.95 -1.67
CA ALA A 68 3.13 -15.31 -2.94
C ALA A 68 2.69 -13.85 -2.89
N PHE A 69 3.53 -12.93 -3.38
CA PHE A 69 3.17 -11.51 -3.41
C PHE A 69 2.02 -11.25 -4.37
N GLU A 70 1.08 -10.41 -3.98
CA GLU A 70 -0.10 -10.09 -4.79
C GLU A 70 0.31 -9.49 -6.15
N THR A 71 1.35 -8.66 -6.16
CA THR A 71 1.94 -8.09 -7.39
C THR A 71 2.45 -9.16 -8.36
N ALA A 72 3.06 -10.23 -7.85
CA ALA A 72 3.52 -11.34 -8.68
C ALA A 72 2.34 -12.22 -9.14
N LEU A 73 1.32 -12.39 -8.31
CA LEU A 73 0.10 -13.11 -8.71
C LEU A 73 -0.63 -12.38 -9.84
N ASP A 74 -0.77 -11.06 -9.74
CA ASP A 74 -1.39 -10.22 -10.77
C ASP A 74 -0.58 -10.21 -12.08
N GLU A 75 0.75 -10.15 -11.99
CA GLU A 75 1.63 -10.14 -13.17
C GLU A 75 1.65 -11.48 -13.93
N TYR A 76 1.67 -12.61 -13.21
CA TYR A 76 1.90 -13.93 -13.83
C TYR A 76 0.65 -14.82 -13.90
N TRP A 77 -0.43 -14.52 -13.17
CA TRP A 77 -1.61 -15.39 -13.08
C TRP A 77 -2.94 -14.63 -12.95
N ASP A 78 -3.49 -14.12 -14.06
CA ASP A 78 -4.76 -13.35 -14.12
C ASP A 78 -5.98 -13.99 -13.38
N GLY A 79 -6.05 -15.33 -13.32
CA GLY A 79 -7.15 -16.07 -12.68
C GLY A 79 -6.96 -16.42 -11.20
N TRP A 80 -5.91 -15.92 -10.54
CA TRP A 80 -5.57 -16.33 -9.16
C TRP A 80 -6.66 -16.00 -8.14
N LEU A 81 -7.42 -14.92 -8.35
CA LEU A 81 -8.53 -14.50 -7.49
C LEU A 81 -9.73 -15.45 -7.52
N GLU A 82 -9.91 -16.16 -8.63
CA GLU A 82 -11.00 -17.12 -8.84
C GLU A 82 -10.59 -18.55 -8.44
N ALA A 83 -9.31 -18.78 -8.20
CA ALA A 83 -8.77 -20.08 -7.82
C ALA A 83 -9.21 -20.47 -6.40
N GLU A 84 -9.47 -21.77 -6.20
CA GLU A 84 -9.73 -22.27 -4.86
C GLU A 84 -8.45 -22.18 -4.01
N PRO A 85 -8.54 -21.85 -2.71
CA PRO A 85 -7.37 -21.70 -1.86
C PRO A 85 -6.44 -22.92 -1.85
N ALA A 86 -7.01 -24.12 -1.90
CA ALA A 86 -6.25 -25.37 -1.93
C ALA A 86 -5.37 -25.50 -3.20
N ASP A 87 -5.81 -24.92 -4.31
CA ASP A 87 -5.13 -24.98 -5.61
C ASP A 87 -4.13 -23.85 -5.80
N LEU A 88 -4.09 -22.84 -4.92
CA LEU A 88 -3.17 -21.71 -5.03
C LEU A 88 -1.71 -22.16 -5.10
N PHE A 89 -1.30 -23.13 -4.28
CA PHE A 89 0.07 -23.62 -4.25
C PHE A 89 0.50 -24.29 -5.56
N GLU A 90 -0.39 -25.09 -6.18
CA GLU A 90 -0.10 -25.70 -7.48
C GLU A 90 -0.17 -24.64 -8.59
N GLY A 91 -1.20 -23.78 -8.57
CA GLY A 91 -1.40 -22.72 -9.55
C GLY A 91 -0.23 -21.74 -9.63
N ILE A 92 0.36 -21.31 -8.51
CA ILE A 92 1.54 -20.45 -8.56
C ILE A 92 2.75 -21.14 -9.22
N ARG A 93 2.91 -22.44 -9.00
CA ARG A 93 4.03 -23.22 -9.58
C ARG A 93 3.84 -23.44 -11.06
N GLU A 94 2.61 -23.68 -11.51
CA GLU A 94 2.28 -23.83 -12.93
C GLU A 94 2.44 -22.53 -13.71
N ASN A 95 2.10 -21.40 -13.09
CA ASN A 95 2.22 -20.07 -13.70
C ASN A 95 3.60 -19.41 -13.49
N GLY A 96 4.51 -20.07 -12.77
CA GLY A 96 5.87 -19.57 -12.55
C GLY A 96 5.96 -18.36 -11.61
N VAL A 97 4.97 -18.17 -10.74
CA VAL A 97 4.95 -17.14 -9.72
C VAL A 97 5.93 -17.53 -8.60
N HIS A 98 6.72 -16.57 -8.13
CA HIS A 98 7.68 -16.81 -7.04
C HIS A 98 6.96 -17.05 -5.71
N GLN A 99 7.45 -18.05 -4.96
CA GLN A 99 6.95 -18.45 -3.65
C GLN A 99 7.99 -18.16 -2.56
N TYR A 100 7.53 -17.69 -1.41
CA TYR A 100 8.39 -17.30 -0.31
C TYR A 100 7.93 -17.94 1.00
N GLY A 101 8.86 -18.48 1.77
CA GLY A 101 8.59 -19.03 3.09
C GLY A 101 8.87 -18.00 4.16
N PHE A 102 7.92 -17.80 5.05
CA PHE A 102 8.03 -16.89 6.19
C PHE A 102 7.67 -17.61 7.49
N PRO A 103 8.24 -17.16 8.62
CA PRO A 103 7.81 -17.59 9.93
C PRO A 103 6.44 -17.00 10.25
N GLU A 104 5.51 -17.80 10.79
CA GLU A 104 4.15 -17.33 11.13
C GLU A 104 4.16 -16.05 11.98
N SER A 105 5.09 -15.93 12.93
CA SER A 105 5.20 -14.77 13.83
C SER A 105 5.49 -13.44 13.13
N ARG A 106 6.03 -13.45 11.89
CA ARG A 106 6.28 -12.25 11.10
C ARG A 106 5.06 -11.84 10.26
N LEU A 107 4.07 -12.71 10.11
CA LEU A 107 2.93 -12.45 9.26
C LEU A 107 1.74 -12.02 10.09
N ALA A 108 1.09 -10.92 9.68
CA ALA A 108 -0.21 -10.52 10.19
C ALA A 108 -1.22 -10.42 9.05
N PRO A 109 -2.52 -10.68 9.30
CA PRO A 109 -3.55 -10.45 8.31
C PRO A 109 -3.54 -9.00 7.85
N ALA A 110 -3.60 -8.75 6.54
CA ALA A 110 -3.65 -7.40 6.00
C ALA A 110 -4.85 -6.59 6.54
N SER A 111 -5.96 -7.28 6.88
CA SER A 111 -7.13 -6.67 7.54
C SER A 111 -6.88 -6.22 8.99
N GLU A 112 -5.93 -6.83 9.71
CA GLU A 112 -5.56 -6.44 11.08
C GLU A 112 -4.37 -5.48 11.10
N ALA A 113 -3.50 -5.56 10.09
CA ALA A 113 -2.43 -4.59 9.85
C ALA A 113 -2.98 -3.18 9.58
N THR A 114 -4.06 -3.07 8.81
CA THR A 114 -4.78 -1.79 8.64
C THR A 114 -5.44 -1.27 9.92
N ALA A 115 -5.49 -2.07 11.00
CA ALA A 115 -5.95 -1.64 12.33
C ALA A 115 -4.80 -1.31 13.31
N SER A 116 -3.60 -1.88 13.11
CA SER A 116 -2.42 -1.65 13.98
C SER A 116 -1.41 -0.66 13.40
N THR A 117 -1.39 -0.51 12.07
CA THR A 117 -0.87 0.64 11.32
C THR A 117 -1.93 1.74 11.21
N GLN A 118 -3.06 1.63 11.93
CA GLN A 118 -3.95 2.77 12.21
C GLN A 118 -3.46 3.59 13.41
N ARG A 119 -2.14 3.82 13.46
CA ARG A 119 -1.51 4.99 14.05
C ARG A 119 -0.32 5.28 13.14
N ASP A 120 -0.53 6.27 12.28
CA ASP A 120 0.26 6.64 11.10
C ASP A 120 0.00 5.77 9.86
N GLU A 121 -0.54 6.42 8.83
CA GLU A 121 -0.72 5.92 7.45
C GLU A 121 -2.00 5.13 7.17
N THR A 122 -3.13 5.75 7.49
CA THR A 122 -4.34 5.61 6.68
C THR A 122 -4.09 6.14 5.27
N GLY A 123 -3.45 5.31 4.43
CA GLY A 123 -3.71 5.27 2.99
C GLY A 123 -5.12 4.74 2.74
N THR A 124 -6.12 5.42 3.30
CA THR A 124 -7.32 5.63 2.50
C THR A 124 -6.77 6.33 1.25
N GLU A 125 -7.36 6.12 0.08
CA GLU A 125 -7.65 7.31 -0.71
C GLU A 125 -8.50 8.21 0.20
N GLU A 126 -7.83 8.89 1.14
CA GLU A 126 -8.24 10.19 1.58
C GLU A 126 -8.16 10.90 0.24
N GLU A 127 -9.29 10.92 -0.47
CA GLU A 127 -9.88 12.16 -0.88
C GLU A 127 -9.52 13.14 0.25
N VAL A 128 -8.28 13.67 0.20
CA VAL A 128 -7.73 14.61 1.17
C VAL A 128 -8.78 15.65 1.15
N ALA A 129 -9.65 15.63 2.17
CA ALA A 129 -11.00 16.14 2.01
C ALA A 129 -10.79 17.61 1.74
N LEU A 130 -10.80 17.97 0.44
CA LEU A 130 -10.29 19.24 0.00
C LEU A 130 -11.09 20.22 0.85
N PRO A 131 -10.44 21.18 1.51
CA PRO A 131 -11.16 22.16 2.31
C PRO A 131 -12.38 22.57 1.50
N LYS A 132 -13.60 22.50 2.05
CA LYS A 132 -14.83 22.47 1.22
C LYS A 132 -14.91 23.60 0.19
N GLU A 133 -14.19 24.69 0.46
CA GLU A 133 -14.04 25.89 -0.34
C GLU A 133 -13.09 25.69 -1.55
N PHE A 134 -12.09 24.82 -1.46
CA PHE A 134 -11.08 24.55 -2.50
C PHE A 134 -11.65 24.03 -3.83
N PRO A 135 -12.56 23.03 -3.87
CA PRO A 135 -13.17 22.61 -5.13
C PRO A 135 -14.02 23.72 -5.76
N GLU A 136 -14.71 24.54 -4.96
CA GLU A 136 -15.49 25.68 -5.46
C GLU A 136 -14.59 26.79 -6.03
N ILE A 137 -13.49 27.10 -5.33
CA ILE A 137 -12.47 28.05 -5.77
C ILE A 137 -11.79 27.55 -7.05
N ALA A 138 -11.40 26.27 -7.10
CA ALA A 138 -10.76 25.62 -8.24
C ALA A 138 -11.64 25.69 -9.49
N GLU A 139 -12.91 25.25 -9.39
CA GLU A 139 -13.87 25.31 -10.50
C GLU A 139 -13.99 26.74 -11.04
N ARG A 140 -14.01 27.74 -10.15
CA ARG A 140 -14.14 29.15 -10.56
C ARG A 140 -12.88 29.69 -11.24
N LEU A 141 -11.71 29.27 -10.80
CA LEU A 141 -10.43 29.61 -11.41
C LEU A 141 -10.28 28.96 -12.78
N GLU A 142 -10.64 27.69 -12.93
CA GLU A 142 -10.69 26.97 -14.21
C GLU A 142 -11.64 27.64 -15.20
N GLN A 143 -12.84 28.05 -14.75
CA GLN A 143 -13.77 28.84 -15.57
C GLN A 143 -13.18 30.19 -16.00
N SER A 144 -12.26 30.76 -15.22
CA SER A 144 -11.53 31.98 -15.58
C SER A 144 -10.29 31.70 -16.44
N GLY A 145 -10.05 30.44 -16.81
CA GLY A 145 -8.94 29.97 -17.64
C GLY A 145 -7.61 29.93 -16.90
N PHE A 146 -7.60 29.48 -15.66
CA PHE A 146 -6.40 29.13 -14.90
C PHE A 146 -6.32 27.60 -14.82
N ASP A 147 -5.10 27.06 -14.86
CA ASP A 147 -4.82 25.68 -14.52
C ASP A 147 -4.76 25.60 -13.00
N VAL A 148 -5.48 24.65 -12.39
CA VAL A 148 -5.56 24.53 -10.93
C VAL A 148 -5.16 23.12 -10.51
N ALA A 149 -4.24 23.04 -9.56
CA ALA A 149 -3.81 21.80 -8.95
C ALA A 149 -3.77 21.98 -7.43
N TYR A 150 -4.30 21.01 -6.70
CA TYR A 150 -4.13 20.98 -5.25
C TYR A 150 -2.80 20.31 -4.92
N ASP A 151 -1.99 20.99 -4.10
CA ASP A 151 -0.76 20.43 -3.56
C ASP A 151 -1.01 20.00 -2.11
N ALA A 152 -1.15 18.69 -1.91
CA ALA A 152 -1.40 18.11 -0.59
C ALA A 152 -0.19 18.24 0.36
N GLY A 153 1.04 18.40 -0.18
CA GLY A 153 2.25 18.55 0.63
C GLY A 153 2.38 19.93 1.27
N GLU A 154 1.89 20.97 0.60
CA GLU A 154 1.85 22.35 1.11
C GLU A 154 0.45 22.80 1.59
N GLU A 155 -0.58 21.95 1.42
CA GLU A 155 -1.99 22.27 1.71
C GLU A 155 -2.48 23.56 1.01
N VAL A 156 -2.08 23.75 -0.25
CA VAL A 156 -2.39 24.94 -1.06
C VAL A 156 -3.00 24.61 -2.42
N LEU A 157 -3.82 25.51 -2.96
CA LEU A 157 -4.20 25.49 -4.37
C LEU A 157 -3.16 26.20 -5.22
N ARG A 158 -2.43 25.45 -6.03
CA ARG A 158 -1.57 26.00 -7.07
C ARG A 158 -2.40 26.37 -8.29
N VAL A 159 -2.27 27.61 -8.71
CA VAL A 159 -2.93 28.17 -9.89
C VAL A 159 -1.89 28.68 -10.86
N GLU A 160 -1.90 28.16 -12.08
CA GLU A 160 -1.03 28.60 -13.14
C GLU A 160 -1.84 29.28 -14.25
N LYS A 161 -1.29 30.38 -14.78
CA LYS A 161 -1.77 30.93 -16.05
C LYS A 161 -0.65 31.66 -16.77
N HIS A 162 -0.44 31.32 -18.04
CA HIS A 162 0.63 31.90 -18.87
C HIS A 162 2.01 31.86 -18.18
N SER A 163 2.40 30.71 -17.61
CA SER A 163 3.66 30.53 -16.86
C SER A 163 3.80 31.43 -15.62
N VAL A 164 2.67 31.90 -15.07
CA VAL A 164 2.61 32.59 -13.79
C VAL A 164 1.88 31.72 -12.79
N GLU A 165 2.66 31.08 -11.93
CA GLU A 165 2.17 30.26 -10.83
C GLU A 165 1.90 31.12 -9.58
N HIS A 166 0.81 30.81 -8.88
CA HIS A 166 0.50 31.29 -7.55
C HIS A 166 0.02 30.13 -6.69
N ALA A 167 0.30 30.16 -5.39
CA ALA A 167 -0.24 29.24 -4.40
C ALA A 167 -1.25 29.99 -3.52
N ILE A 168 -2.41 29.40 -3.29
CA ILE A 168 -3.49 29.93 -2.47
C ILE A 168 -3.60 29.06 -1.22
N GLU A 169 -3.35 29.67 -0.06
CA GLU A 169 -3.51 29.03 1.26
C GLU A 169 -4.98 29.00 1.68
N HIS A 170 -5.33 28.14 2.64
CA HIS A 170 -6.69 28.00 3.15
C HIS A 170 -7.29 29.29 3.76
N ASP A 171 -6.44 30.22 4.21
CA ASP A 171 -6.81 31.55 4.72
C ASP A 171 -7.07 32.58 3.60
N GLY A 172 -6.95 32.17 2.32
CA GLY A 172 -7.10 33.05 1.16
C GLY A 172 -5.85 33.89 0.88
N THR A 173 -4.76 33.59 1.58
CA THR A 173 -3.46 34.19 1.32
C THR A 173 -2.87 33.65 0.01
N ILE A 174 -2.47 34.56 -0.88
CA ILE A 174 -1.93 34.21 -2.20
C ILE A 174 -0.44 34.51 -2.24
N ARG A 175 0.37 33.48 -2.44
CA ARG A 175 1.82 33.52 -2.68
C ARG A 175 2.10 33.39 -4.18
N GLY A 176 3.07 34.13 -4.71
CA GLY A 176 3.41 34.06 -6.14
C GLY A 176 3.75 35.42 -6.77
N LYS A 177 4.06 35.40 -8.06
CA LYS A 177 4.48 36.59 -8.82
C LYS A 177 3.31 37.57 -8.96
N ASN A 178 3.58 38.87 -8.85
CA ASN A 178 2.55 39.92 -8.72
C ASN A 178 1.61 40.10 -9.95
N GLY A 179 1.89 39.43 -11.08
CA GLY A 179 1.23 39.71 -12.37
C GLY A 179 -0.26 39.40 -12.40
N MET A 180 -0.74 38.37 -11.70
CA MET A 180 -2.17 37.98 -11.71
C MET A 180 -2.78 37.85 -10.31
N LYS A 181 -2.00 38.14 -9.27
CA LYS A 181 -2.41 38.05 -7.86
C LYS A 181 -3.74 38.76 -7.57
N GLN A 182 -4.00 39.91 -8.20
CA GLN A 182 -5.25 40.65 -7.97
C GLN A 182 -6.47 39.98 -8.61
N ARG A 183 -6.31 39.29 -9.75
CA ARG A 183 -7.43 38.52 -10.36
C ARG A 183 -7.72 37.25 -9.58
N VAL A 184 -6.68 36.53 -9.17
CA VAL A 184 -6.81 35.35 -8.31
C VAL A 184 -7.46 35.74 -6.98
N LYS A 185 -7.02 36.85 -6.36
CA LYS A 185 -7.60 37.37 -5.11
C LYS A 185 -9.10 37.63 -5.21
N VAL A 186 -9.57 38.26 -6.28
CA VAL A 186 -11.00 38.56 -6.47
C VAL A 186 -11.85 37.29 -6.54
N ILE A 187 -11.30 36.19 -7.05
CA ILE A 187 -11.98 34.90 -7.11
C ILE A 187 -11.99 34.25 -5.73
N VAL A 188 -10.84 34.22 -5.06
CA VAL A 188 -10.65 33.58 -3.74
C VAL A 188 -11.47 34.27 -2.64
N ASP A 189 -11.43 35.60 -2.54
CA ASP A 189 -12.16 36.45 -1.57
C ASP A 189 -13.69 36.34 -1.68
N ARG A 190 -14.18 35.65 -2.72
CA ARG A 190 -15.62 35.37 -2.87
C ARG A 190 -16.06 34.13 -2.10
N PHE A 191 -15.12 33.25 -1.78
CA PHE A 191 -15.37 31.98 -1.12
C PHE A 191 -14.79 31.93 0.31
N LEU A 192 -13.86 32.83 0.65
CA LEU A 192 -13.22 33.02 1.96
C LEU A 192 -13.45 34.44 2.46
#